data_AF-A0A9W3A8J9-F1
#
_entry.id   AF-A0A9W3A8J9-F1
#
_cell.length_a   1.000
_cell.length_b   1.000
_cell.length_c   1.000
_cell.angle_alpha   90.00
_cell.angle_beta   90.00
_cell.angle_gamma   90.00
#
_symmetry.space_group_name_H-M   'P 1'
#
loop_
_entity.id
_entity.type
_entity.pdbx_description
1 polymer ?
#
loop_
_entity_poly.entity_id
_entity_poly.type
_entity_poly.pdbx_seq_one_letter_code
_entity_poly.pdbx_strand_id
1 'polypeptide(L)'
;MVQQGVIVKRACEKSFYGVNCNQSYQCSGHGTCDPVRGCVCDIGWEGVNCNNDIDECTLRTDNCLIGDVCVNALGSYSCVCPIGYVRNGTCQDINECVDPALNNCNPLIEDCVNNFGSHVCNCKPGYARNDKGDCININECANGDHQCQQICVDVPGKYNCDCNYGYRLNDDRLTCLLVKDVCSDFEKLNCSQGCTVDFQQNTSYCFCADGYNLVGKDTCEDINECEVSTKNLYSFKSGCVNRVPGYSCSCTPGSSLDNDGRNCNRVFCDVDVNQFTNGELQCNDRQDCVSHIGPDSCVCKSGYRLNGTLCEDVNECLDPRLKTCQQTCQNSVGSYSCGCYKGFAYNASTNTCDDINECARQIDRCTSVCINTLGNYRCSCTPGYVLNRDGYTCDDL
;
A
#
# COMPACT_ATOMS: atom_id res chain seq x y z
N MET A 1 45.66 87.58 -44.10
CA MET A 1 44.70 86.66 -44.75
C MET A 1 44.91 85.26 -44.19
N VAL A 2 44.08 84.84 -43.23
CA VAL A 2 43.67 83.43 -43.03
C VAL A 2 42.28 83.50 -42.41
N GLN A 3 41.25 83.25 -43.22
CA GLN A 3 39.90 82.94 -42.72
C GLN A 3 39.97 81.53 -42.12
N GLN A 4 39.82 81.41 -40.80
CA GLN A 4 39.51 80.12 -40.20
C GLN A 4 38.03 79.84 -40.44
N GLY A 5 37.78 78.78 -41.22
CA GLY A 5 36.46 78.32 -41.60
C GLY A 5 35.61 77.98 -40.39
N VAL A 6 34.37 78.47 -40.41
CA VAL A 6 33.33 78.10 -39.46
C VAL A 6 33.03 76.62 -39.65
N ILE A 7 33.39 75.78 -38.67
CA ILE A 7 32.92 74.40 -38.61
C ILE A 7 31.42 74.45 -38.31
N VAL A 8 30.60 74.24 -39.33
CA VAL A 8 29.15 74.13 -39.18
C VAL A 8 28.85 72.77 -38.56
N LYS A 9 28.61 72.73 -37.25
CA LYS A 9 28.08 71.53 -36.58
C LYS A 9 26.64 71.32 -37.04
N ARG A 10 26.39 70.32 -37.88
CA ARG A 10 25.03 69.87 -38.23
C ARG A 10 24.65 68.70 -37.34
N ALA A 11 23.43 68.71 -36.82
CA ALA A 11 22.86 67.56 -36.13
C ALA A 11 22.63 66.43 -37.15
N CYS A 12 22.79 65.18 -36.71
CA CYS A 12 22.52 64.00 -37.52
C CYS A 12 21.04 63.88 -37.89
N GLU A 13 20.76 63.20 -39.01
CA GLU A 13 19.39 62.88 -39.42
C GLU A 13 18.71 61.96 -38.39
N LYS A 14 17.36 61.96 -38.36
CA LYS A 14 16.60 61.09 -37.45
C LYS A 14 17.06 59.63 -37.66
N SER A 15 17.40 58.96 -36.57
CA SER A 15 17.93 57.57 -36.49
C SER A 15 19.46 57.40 -36.55
N PHE A 16 20.28 58.47 -36.63
CA PHE A 16 21.75 58.38 -36.62
C PHE A 16 22.40 59.26 -35.55
N TYR A 17 23.58 58.86 -35.06
CA TYR A 17 24.37 59.57 -34.04
C TYR A 17 25.89 59.39 -34.23
N GLY A 18 26.68 60.10 -33.41
CA GLY A 18 28.15 60.00 -33.40
C GLY A 18 28.86 60.92 -34.41
N VAL A 19 30.20 60.88 -34.41
CA VAL A 19 31.01 61.71 -35.31
C VAL A 19 30.79 61.25 -36.76
N ASN A 20 30.32 62.15 -37.62
CA ASN A 20 29.91 61.90 -39.01
C ASN A 20 28.63 61.06 -39.19
N CYS A 21 27.80 60.88 -38.15
CA CYS A 21 26.47 60.23 -38.26
C CYS A 21 26.49 58.81 -38.86
N ASN A 22 27.55 58.04 -38.58
CA ASN A 22 27.76 56.70 -39.12
C ASN A 22 27.16 55.57 -38.27
N GLN A 23 26.62 55.89 -37.10
CA GLN A 23 25.99 54.92 -36.20
C GLN A 23 24.48 55.14 -36.20
N SER A 24 23.69 54.07 -36.37
CA SER A 24 22.24 54.12 -36.25
C SER A 24 21.78 53.75 -34.85
N TYR A 25 20.72 54.41 -34.35
CA TYR A 25 20.06 54.03 -33.09
C TYR A 25 18.70 53.37 -33.37
N GLN A 26 18.39 52.29 -32.66
CA GLN A 26 17.07 51.67 -32.59
C GLN A 26 16.74 51.38 -31.12
N CYS A 27 16.48 52.44 -30.34
CA CYS A 27 16.18 52.29 -28.92
C CYS A 27 14.87 51.52 -28.74
N SER A 28 14.85 50.52 -27.86
CA SER A 28 13.71 49.60 -27.66
C SER A 28 12.50 50.20 -26.92
N GLY A 29 12.43 51.52 -26.78
CA GLY A 29 11.37 52.20 -26.03
C GLY A 29 11.66 52.40 -24.55
N HIS A 30 12.79 51.90 -24.05
CA HIS A 30 13.30 52.10 -22.68
C HIS A 30 14.47 53.10 -22.64
N GLY A 31 14.40 54.15 -23.47
CA GLY A 31 15.42 55.18 -23.56
C GLY A 31 15.10 56.26 -24.58
N THR A 32 15.85 57.35 -24.51
CA THR A 32 15.68 58.52 -25.38
C THR A 32 16.85 58.67 -26.35
N CYS A 33 16.56 59.17 -27.56
CA CYS A 33 17.57 59.28 -28.61
C CYS A 33 18.30 60.62 -28.51
N ASP A 34 19.61 60.59 -28.23
CA ASP A 34 20.48 61.75 -28.25
C ASP A 34 21.31 61.79 -29.55
N PRO A 35 21.29 62.91 -30.33
CA PRO A 35 22.01 63.01 -31.60
C PRO A 35 23.54 62.87 -31.51
N VAL A 36 24.13 62.99 -30.31
CA VAL A 36 25.57 62.91 -30.07
C VAL A 36 25.92 61.58 -29.42
N ARG A 37 25.13 61.14 -28.43
CA ARG A 37 25.43 59.98 -27.56
C ARG A 37 24.73 58.68 -27.97
N GLY A 38 23.75 58.72 -28.86
CA GLY A 38 22.95 57.54 -29.22
C GLY A 38 21.79 57.31 -28.27
N CYS A 39 21.43 56.06 -28.00
CA CYS A 39 20.39 55.76 -27.01
C CYS A 39 20.90 56.08 -25.60
N VAL A 40 20.20 56.99 -24.92
CA VAL A 40 20.36 57.27 -23.50
C VAL A 40 19.28 56.49 -22.77
N CYS A 41 19.68 55.40 -22.10
CA CYS A 41 18.75 54.48 -21.48
C CYS A 41 18.05 55.08 -20.26
N ASP A 42 16.80 54.69 -20.08
CA ASP A 42 16.06 54.99 -18.85
C ASP A 42 16.71 54.25 -17.66
N ILE A 43 16.43 54.71 -16.44
CA ILE A 43 16.95 54.06 -15.22
C ILE A 43 16.50 52.59 -15.21
N GLY A 44 17.42 51.66 -14.92
CA GLY A 44 17.17 50.22 -14.92
C GLY A 44 17.47 49.51 -16.25
N TRP A 45 17.94 50.22 -17.28
CA TRP A 45 18.24 49.64 -18.60
C TRP A 45 19.67 49.94 -19.06
N GLU A 46 20.27 48.98 -19.75
CA GLU A 46 21.60 49.08 -20.33
C GLU A 46 21.71 48.53 -21.76
N GLY A 47 22.91 48.65 -22.31
CA GLY A 47 23.24 48.24 -23.67
C GLY A 47 23.01 49.33 -24.72
N VAL A 48 23.56 49.12 -25.91
CA VAL A 48 23.61 50.12 -27.00
C VAL A 48 22.22 50.57 -27.46
N ASN A 49 21.22 49.69 -27.34
CA ASN A 49 19.83 49.96 -27.71
C ASN A 49 18.87 50.04 -26.51
N CYS A 50 19.39 49.96 -25.27
CA CYS A 50 18.59 49.93 -24.03
C CYS A 50 17.66 48.72 -23.93
N ASN A 51 18.11 47.56 -24.41
CA ASN A 51 17.30 46.33 -24.48
C ASN A 51 17.62 45.37 -23.33
N ASN A 52 18.67 45.65 -22.56
CA ASN A 52 19.12 44.77 -21.51
C ASN A 52 18.65 45.37 -20.18
N ASP A 53 17.99 44.54 -19.41
CA ASP A 53 17.62 44.84 -18.04
C ASP A 53 18.87 44.86 -17.14
N ILE A 54 18.98 45.86 -16.28
CA ILE A 54 20.03 45.90 -15.26
C ILE A 54 19.53 45.09 -14.07
N ASP A 55 20.11 43.92 -13.82
CA ASP A 55 19.79 43.14 -12.61
C ASP A 55 20.48 43.75 -11.38
N GLU A 56 19.78 44.66 -10.68
CA GLU A 56 20.35 45.33 -9.51
C GLU A 56 20.63 44.38 -8.35
N CYS A 57 19.92 43.24 -8.27
CA CYS A 57 20.11 42.22 -7.24
C CYS A 57 21.44 41.48 -7.43
N THR A 58 21.77 41.12 -8.67
CA THR A 58 23.05 40.48 -8.99
C THR A 58 24.22 41.46 -8.82
N LEU A 59 24.00 42.73 -9.14
CA LEU A 59 25.00 43.80 -9.00
C LEU A 59 25.15 44.32 -7.57
N ARG A 60 24.27 43.92 -6.63
CA ARG A 60 24.20 44.43 -5.25
C ARG A 60 24.09 45.95 -5.18
N THR A 61 23.38 46.51 -6.14
CA THR A 61 23.02 47.94 -6.18
C THR A 61 21.57 48.17 -5.74
N ASP A 62 20.88 47.10 -5.35
CA ASP A 62 19.58 47.16 -4.72
C ASP A 62 19.67 47.89 -3.36
N ASN A 63 18.76 48.83 -3.13
CA ASN A 63 18.68 49.54 -1.85
C ASN A 63 17.74 48.81 -0.87
N CYS A 64 17.73 47.48 -0.89
CA CYS A 64 16.89 46.69 -0.01
C CYS A 64 17.35 46.79 1.46
N LEU A 65 16.39 46.71 2.39
CA LEU A 65 16.70 46.69 3.81
C LEU A 65 17.41 45.40 4.19
N ILE A 66 18.20 45.44 5.26
CA ILE A 66 18.87 44.25 5.81
C ILE A 66 17.78 43.24 6.23
N GLY A 67 17.79 42.06 5.62
CA GLY A 67 16.81 40.99 5.87
C GLY A 67 15.76 40.82 4.76
N ASP A 68 15.67 41.76 3.81
CA ASP A 68 14.83 41.63 2.62
C ASP A 68 15.48 40.73 1.56
N VAL A 69 14.65 40.14 0.71
CA VAL A 69 15.05 39.42 -0.50
C VAL A 69 14.84 40.34 -1.69
N CYS A 70 15.92 40.59 -2.44
CA CYS A 70 15.84 41.31 -3.71
C CYS A 70 15.31 40.39 -4.82
N VAL A 71 14.32 40.87 -5.55
CA VAL A 71 13.72 40.19 -6.71
C VAL A 71 13.81 41.12 -7.91
N ASN A 72 14.59 40.72 -8.91
CA ASN A 72 14.77 41.48 -10.14
C ASN A 72 13.47 41.54 -10.96
N ALA A 73 13.19 42.68 -11.59
CA ALA A 73 12.04 42.90 -12.45
C ALA A 73 12.48 43.69 -13.69
N LEU A 74 11.82 43.53 -14.84
CA LEU A 74 12.27 44.26 -16.04
C LEU A 74 12.21 45.79 -15.84
N GLY A 75 13.38 46.43 -15.92
CA GLY A 75 13.62 47.84 -15.69
C GLY A 75 13.65 48.26 -14.22
N SER A 76 13.66 47.34 -13.26
CA SER A 76 13.65 47.65 -11.82
C SER A 76 13.93 46.44 -10.91
N TYR A 77 13.73 46.61 -9.61
CA TYR A 77 13.77 45.51 -8.65
C TYR A 77 12.72 45.74 -7.58
N SER A 78 12.38 44.67 -6.86
CA SER A 78 11.51 44.74 -5.70
C SER A 78 12.17 44.07 -4.50
N CYS A 79 12.06 44.71 -3.35
CA CYS A 79 12.49 44.14 -2.07
C CYS A 79 11.25 43.54 -1.42
N VAL A 80 11.28 42.24 -1.13
CA VAL A 80 10.18 41.51 -0.48
C VAL A 80 10.69 40.79 0.76
N CYS A 81 9.79 40.52 1.71
CA CYS A 81 10.17 39.70 2.86
C CYS A 81 10.34 38.23 2.46
N PRO A 82 11.21 37.47 3.15
CA PRO A 82 11.28 36.02 3.00
C PRO A 82 9.92 35.36 3.24
N ILE A 83 9.75 34.14 2.71
CA ILE A 83 8.55 33.34 3.00
C ILE A 83 8.45 33.14 4.54
N GLY A 84 7.25 33.31 5.09
CA GLY A 84 7.01 33.27 6.53
C GLY A 84 7.26 34.60 7.27
N TYR A 85 7.51 35.70 6.56
CA TYR A 85 7.74 37.02 7.15
C TYR A 85 6.75 38.06 6.62
N VAL A 86 6.40 39.03 7.47
CA VAL A 86 5.53 40.17 7.15
C VAL A 86 6.27 41.50 7.34
N ARG A 87 5.94 42.49 6.50
CA ARG A 87 6.56 43.81 6.55
C ARG A 87 5.90 44.71 7.58
N ASN A 88 6.63 45.02 8.66
CA ASN A 88 6.24 46.01 9.67
C ASN A 88 7.46 46.90 10.01
N GLY A 89 7.82 47.76 9.06
CA GLY A 89 9.11 48.48 9.07
C GLY A 89 10.24 47.60 8.54
N THR A 90 10.64 46.59 9.31
CA THR A 90 11.54 45.51 8.85
C THR A 90 10.75 44.22 8.64
N CYS A 91 11.34 43.22 7.98
CA CYS A 91 10.74 41.89 7.92
C CYS A 91 10.72 41.26 9.31
N GLN A 92 9.52 40.94 9.79
CA GLN A 92 9.28 40.27 11.06
C GLN A 92 8.67 38.90 10.78
N ASP A 93 9.11 37.93 11.55
CA ASP A 93 8.61 36.57 11.52
C ASP A 93 7.09 36.56 11.77
N ILE A 94 6.35 35.80 10.95
CA ILE A 94 4.93 35.56 11.17
C ILE A 94 4.83 34.49 12.23
N ASN A 95 4.19 34.79 13.35
CA ASN A 95 3.94 33.78 14.36
C ASN A 95 2.68 32.97 14.01
N GLU A 96 2.86 31.83 13.35
CA GLU A 96 1.72 31.01 12.90
C GLU A 96 0.93 30.44 14.08
N CYS A 97 1.53 30.29 15.26
CA CYS A 97 0.86 29.74 16.44
C CYS A 97 -0.23 30.66 17.02
N VAL A 98 -0.19 31.97 16.73
CA VAL A 98 -1.22 32.91 17.20
C VAL A 98 -2.35 33.14 16.21
N ASP A 99 -2.15 32.79 14.94
CA ASP A 99 -3.14 32.98 13.87
C ASP A 99 -3.86 31.66 13.57
N PRO A 100 -5.16 31.53 13.89
CA PRO A 100 -5.92 30.31 13.62
C PRO A 100 -6.00 29.93 12.14
N ALA A 101 -5.77 30.88 11.21
CA ALA A 101 -5.75 30.61 9.77
C ALA A 101 -4.43 29.98 9.29
N LEU A 102 -3.35 30.14 10.06
CA LEU A 102 -2.01 29.61 9.75
C LEU A 102 -1.62 28.44 10.65
N ASN A 103 -2.19 28.37 11.87
CA ASN A 103 -1.98 27.26 12.79
C ASN A 103 -2.69 25.99 12.31
N ASN A 104 -1.93 25.09 11.68
CA ASN A 104 -2.42 23.80 11.21
C ASN A 104 -2.21 22.64 12.23
N CYS A 105 -1.79 22.94 13.46
CA CYS A 105 -1.60 21.92 14.50
C CYS A 105 -2.94 21.45 15.06
N ASN A 106 -3.04 20.17 15.45
CA ASN A 106 -4.23 19.65 16.11
C ASN A 106 -4.25 20.12 17.58
N PRO A 107 -5.17 21.02 17.98
CA PRO A 107 -5.14 21.62 19.32
C PRO A 107 -5.45 20.62 20.44
N LEU A 108 -5.96 19.43 20.14
CA LEU A 108 -6.23 18.40 21.14
C LEU A 108 -4.96 17.64 21.53
N ILE A 109 -4.08 17.34 20.56
CA ILE A 109 -2.96 16.38 20.72
C ILE A 109 -1.58 16.95 20.36
N GLU A 110 -1.50 18.19 19.88
CA GLU A 110 -0.25 18.86 19.50
C GLU A 110 -0.11 20.26 20.14
N ASP A 111 1.13 20.65 20.38
CA ASP A 111 1.55 21.99 20.81
C ASP A 111 2.30 22.68 19.67
N CYS A 112 1.84 23.87 19.28
CA CYS A 112 2.49 24.69 18.25
C CYS A 112 3.71 25.41 18.81
N VAL A 113 4.84 25.33 18.10
CA VAL A 113 6.06 26.06 18.37
C VAL A 113 6.43 26.91 17.16
N ASN A 114 6.49 28.23 17.37
CA ASN A 114 6.87 29.18 16.34
C ASN A 114 8.39 29.16 16.11
N ASN A 115 8.81 29.02 14.85
CA ASN A 115 10.21 29.07 14.44
C ASN A 115 10.41 30.23 13.45
N PHE A 116 11.65 30.62 13.21
CA PHE A 116 11.93 31.68 12.24
C PHE A 116 11.59 31.23 10.81
N GLY A 117 10.54 31.81 10.23
CA GLY A 117 10.02 31.58 8.88
C GLY A 117 9.03 30.42 8.75
N SER A 118 8.66 29.75 9.84
CA SER A 118 7.74 28.60 9.86
C SER A 118 7.35 28.20 11.29
N HIS A 119 6.49 27.21 11.46
CA HIS A 119 6.17 26.62 12.76
C HIS A 119 6.28 25.09 12.74
N VAL A 120 6.31 24.48 13.93
CA VAL A 120 6.26 23.03 14.10
C VAL A 120 5.22 22.63 15.14
N CYS A 121 4.46 21.57 14.85
CA CYS A 121 3.43 21.02 15.74
C CYS A 121 4.01 19.81 16.50
N ASN A 122 4.42 19.97 17.75
CA ASN A 122 4.98 18.87 18.54
C ASN A 122 3.88 18.06 19.22
N CYS A 123 4.03 16.74 19.31
CA CYS A 123 3.08 15.92 20.06
C CYS A 123 3.05 16.33 21.53
N LYS A 124 1.86 16.45 22.10
CA LYS A 124 1.67 16.67 23.53
C LYS A 124 2.21 15.49 24.35
N PRO A 125 2.50 15.67 25.65
CA PRO A 125 2.84 14.56 26.53
C PRO A 125 1.80 13.42 26.47
N GLY A 126 2.27 12.17 26.45
CA GLY A 126 1.42 10.99 26.27
C GLY A 126 1.10 10.64 24.81
N TYR A 127 1.66 11.38 23.85
CA TYR A 127 1.52 11.09 22.41
C TYR A 127 2.89 10.94 21.74
N ALA A 128 2.96 10.09 20.71
CA ALA A 128 4.17 9.85 19.92
C ALA A 128 3.87 9.90 18.41
N ARG A 129 4.85 10.28 17.59
CA ARG A 129 4.68 10.26 16.12
C ARG A 129 4.77 8.84 15.58
N ASN A 130 3.86 8.49 14.68
CA ASN A 130 3.94 7.28 13.86
C ASN A 130 4.80 7.50 12.59
N ASP A 131 4.97 6.45 11.77
CA ASP A 131 5.72 6.50 10.50
C ASP A 131 5.17 7.51 9.46
N LYS A 132 3.91 7.93 9.61
CA LYS A 132 3.26 8.91 8.74
C LYS A 132 3.41 10.35 9.26
N GLY A 133 3.97 10.52 10.46
CA GLY A 133 4.16 11.83 11.12
C GLY A 133 3.03 12.26 12.05
N ASP A 134 1.95 11.46 12.16
CA ASP A 134 0.79 11.76 13.01
C ASP A 134 1.08 11.46 14.47
N CYS A 135 0.63 12.32 15.39
CA CYS A 135 0.66 12.06 16.82
C CYS A 135 -0.43 11.05 17.21
N ILE A 136 -0.03 9.91 17.76
CA ILE A 136 -0.91 8.86 18.26
C ILE A 136 -0.76 8.69 19.77
N ASN A 137 -1.83 8.24 20.43
CA ASN A 137 -1.80 7.95 21.86
C ASN A 137 -0.73 6.90 22.16
N ILE A 138 0.10 7.15 23.17
CA ILE A 138 1.00 6.13 23.70
C ILE A 138 0.15 5.22 24.58
N ASN A 139 0.10 3.93 24.26
CA ASN A 139 -0.61 2.97 25.09
C ASN A 139 0.33 2.44 26.17
N GLU A 140 0.33 3.07 27.34
CA GLU A 140 1.22 2.69 28.44
C GLU A 140 0.86 1.30 29.00
N CYS A 141 -0.41 0.89 28.90
CA CYS A 141 -0.87 -0.43 29.34
C CYS A 141 -0.34 -1.57 28.46
N ALA A 142 -0.30 -1.38 27.14
CA ALA A 142 0.25 -2.35 26.21
C ALA A 142 1.78 -2.42 26.28
N ASN A 143 2.43 -1.28 26.54
CA ASN A 143 3.88 -1.19 26.65
C ASN A 143 4.40 -1.66 28.03
N GLY A 144 3.53 -1.75 29.04
CA GLY A 144 3.93 -2.07 30.42
C GLY A 144 4.59 -0.89 31.15
N ASP A 145 4.48 0.32 30.60
CA ASP A 145 5.05 1.56 31.14
C ASP A 145 4.09 2.23 32.15
N HIS A 146 3.50 1.45 33.07
CA HIS A 146 2.54 1.94 34.06
C HIS A 146 2.84 1.42 35.47
N GLN A 147 2.32 2.13 36.48
CA GLN A 147 2.53 1.79 37.90
C GLN A 147 1.28 1.24 38.61
N CYS A 148 0.22 0.94 37.86
CA CYS A 148 -1.02 0.39 38.41
C CYS A 148 -0.80 -0.94 39.13
N GLN A 149 -1.33 -1.05 40.35
CA GLN A 149 -1.24 -2.29 41.13
C GLN A 149 -2.03 -3.44 40.49
N GLN A 150 -3.17 -3.14 39.86
CA GLN A 150 -4.09 -4.15 39.32
C GLN A 150 -4.38 -3.88 37.85
N ILE A 151 -5.42 -3.09 37.54
CA ILE A 151 -5.89 -2.89 36.18
C ILE A 151 -5.30 -1.57 35.65
N CYS A 152 -4.75 -1.60 34.44
CA CYS A 152 -4.37 -0.41 33.69
C CYS A 152 -5.43 -0.13 32.63
N VAL A 153 -5.84 1.13 32.51
CA VAL A 153 -6.80 1.61 31.51
C VAL A 153 -6.12 2.72 30.70
N ASP A 154 -5.87 2.43 29.43
CA ASP A 154 -5.33 3.39 28.47
C ASP A 154 -6.37 4.46 28.16
N VAL A 155 -6.00 5.74 28.27
CA VAL A 155 -6.86 6.86 27.92
C VAL A 155 -6.06 7.89 27.10
N PRO A 156 -6.71 8.83 26.40
CA PRO A 156 -5.96 9.79 25.59
C PRO A 156 -4.98 10.65 26.42
N GLY A 157 -3.69 10.55 26.10
CA GLY A 157 -2.58 11.32 26.66
C GLY A 157 -2.04 10.83 28.01
N LYS A 158 -2.54 9.71 28.54
CA LYS A 158 -2.12 9.11 29.82
C LYS A 158 -2.76 7.74 30.02
N TYR A 159 -2.39 7.05 31.09
CA TYR A 159 -3.17 5.95 31.63
C TYR A 159 -3.88 6.33 32.94
N ASN A 160 -4.91 5.56 33.29
CA ASN A 160 -5.49 5.52 34.62
C ASN A 160 -5.37 4.10 35.19
N CYS A 161 -5.35 3.99 36.51
CA CYS A 161 -5.44 2.70 37.18
C CYS A 161 -6.87 2.42 37.64
N ASP A 162 -7.27 1.16 37.57
CA ASP A 162 -8.53 0.66 38.08
C ASP A 162 -8.30 -0.60 38.93
N CYS A 163 -9.32 -1.02 39.66
CA CYS A 163 -9.23 -2.10 40.64
C CYS A 163 -10.19 -3.25 40.30
N ASN A 164 -9.77 -4.47 40.60
CA ASN A 164 -10.65 -5.63 40.55
C ASN A 164 -11.79 -5.48 41.58
N TYR A 165 -12.87 -6.22 41.35
CA TYR A 165 -14.02 -6.27 42.25
C TYR A 165 -13.61 -6.52 43.72
N GLY A 166 -14.25 -5.80 44.65
CA GLY A 166 -13.93 -5.85 46.08
C GLY A 166 -12.82 -4.91 46.52
N TYR A 167 -12.24 -4.13 45.60
CA TYR A 167 -11.21 -3.14 45.90
C TYR A 167 -11.63 -1.74 45.43
N ARG A 168 -11.13 -0.70 46.10
CA ARG A 168 -11.26 0.69 45.66
C ARG A 168 -9.89 1.29 45.40
N LEU A 169 -9.80 2.20 44.42
CA LEU A 169 -8.58 2.94 44.15
C LEU A 169 -8.25 3.85 45.33
N ASN A 170 -6.99 3.83 45.75
CA ASN A 170 -6.45 4.63 46.85
C ASN A 170 -6.20 6.08 46.40
N ASP A 171 -5.91 6.97 47.36
CA ASP A 171 -5.66 8.39 47.11
C ASP A 171 -4.41 8.64 46.23
N ASP A 172 -3.47 7.69 46.20
CA ASP A 172 -2.30 7.71 45.31
C ASP A 172 -2.64 7.44 43.83
N ARG A 173 -3.88 7.03 43.53
CA ARG A 173 -4.36 6.67 42.19
C ARG A 173 -3.62 5.52 41.52
N LEU A 174 -2.84 4.76 42.27
CA LEU A 174 -2.01 3.64 41.79
C LEU A 174 -2.37 2.32 42.49
N THR A 175 -2.67 2.38 43.79
CA THR A 175 -2.91 1.20 44.63
C THR A 175 -4.40 0.98 44.89
N CYS A 176 -4.75 -0.28 45.18
CA CYS A 176 -6.11 -0.76 45.37
C CYS A 176 -6.28 -1.31 46.79
N LEU A 177 -7.21 -0.73 47.55
CA LEU A 177 -7.53 -1.12 48.93
C LEU A 177 -8.73 -2.06 48.95
N LEU A 178 -8.62 -3.18 49.65
CA LEU A 178 -9.74 -4.10 49.87
C LEU A 178 -10.85 -3.39 50.64
N VAL A 179 -12.05 -3.33 50.06
CA VAL A 179 -13.24 -2.83 50.74
C VAL A 179 -13.94 -4.01 51.40
N LYS A 180 -14.18 -3.95 52.72
CA LYS A 180 -15.03 -4.93 53.40
C LYS A 180 -16.43 -4.86 52.77
N ASP A 181 -16.81 -5.99 52.18
CA ASP A 181 -18.08 -6.36 51.57
C ASP A 181 -19.25 -5.34 51.72
N VAL A 182 -19.47 -4.55 50.67
CA VAL A 182 -20.45 -3.45 50.62
C VAL A 182 -21.91 -3.96 50.59
N CYS A 183 -22.12 -5.24 50.28
CA CYS A 183 -23.45 -5.82 50.10
C CYS A 183 -24.03 -6.44 51.39
N SER A 184 -23.23 -6.60 52.44
CA SER A 184 -23.66 -7.25 53.70
C SER A 184 -24.23 -6.28 54.75
N ASP A 185 -24.05 -4.96 54.58
CA ASP A 185 -24.43 -3.95 55.58
C ASP A 185 -25.86 -3.39 55.43
N PHE A 186 -26.49 -3.50 54.26
CA PHE A 186 -27.88 -3.08 54.04
C PHE A 186 -28.78 -4.31 53.91
N GLU A 187 -29.78 -4.43 54.78
CA GLU A 187 -30.70 -5.58 54.88
C GLU A 187 -31.00 -6.27 53.53
N LYS A 188 -30.35 -7.42 53.30
CA LYS A 188 -30.70 -8.46 52.32
C LYS A 188 -31.25 -7.94 50.98
N LEU A 189 -30.45 -7.22 50.19
CA LEU A 189 -30.73 -7.18 48.76
C LEU A 189 -30.47 -8.58 48.18
N ASN A 190 -31.54 -9.28 47.82
CA ASN A 190 -31.47 -10.59 47.18
C ASN A 190 -31.21 -10.44 45.66
N CYS A 191 -30.18 -9.70 45.28
CA CYS A 191 -29.82 -9.53 43.88
C CYS A 191 -29.43 -10.89 43.28
N SER A 192 -30.08 -11.26 42.19
CA SER A 192 -29.80 -12.49 41.44
C SER A 192 -28.40 -12.50 40.80
N GLN A 193 -27.81 -11.33 40.54
CA GLN A 193 -26.47 -11.18 39.97
C GLN A 193 -25.63 -10.16 40.74
N GLY A 194 -25.71 -8.87 40.39
CA GLY A 194 -24.87 -7.80 40.95
C GLY A 194 -25.63 -6.84 41.85
N CYS A 195 -24.93 -6.25 42.82
CA CYS A 195 -25.41 -5.18 43.69
C CYS A 195 -24.40 -4.02 43.70
N THR A 196 -24.90 -2.79 43.68
CA THR A 196 -24.08 -1.58 43.82
C THR A 196 -24.79 -0.55 44.69
N VAL A 197 -24.04 0.47 45.12
CA VAL A 197 -24.56 1.59 45.93
C VAL A 197 -24.38 2.91 45.19
N ASP A 198 -25.43 3.72 45.17
CA ASP A 198 -25.34 5.13 44.82
C ASP A 198 -24.84 5.89 46.06
N PHE A 199 -23.58 6.31 46.03
CA PHE A 199 -22.94 7.05 47.12
C PHE A 199 -23.49 8.48 47.30
N GLN A 200 -24.17 9.05 46.30
CA GLN A 200 -24.77 10.38 46.41
C GLN A 200 -26.13 10.31 47.11
N GLN A 201 -26.88 9.24 46.88
CA GLN A 201 -28.22 9.03 47.44
C GLN A 201 -28.23 8.09 48.66
N ASN A 202 -27.10 7.45 48.96
CA ASN A 202 -26.96 6.43 50.00
C ASN A 202 -27.97 5.28 49.85
N THR A 203 -28.20 4.84 48.62
CA THR A 203 -29.15 3.77 48.27
C THR A 203 -28.45 2.63 47.54
N SER A 204 -28.84 1.40 47.82
CA SER A 204 -28.35 0.19 47.13
C SER A 204 -29.34 -0.28 46.07
N TYR A 205 -28.86 -0.73 44.91
CA TYR A 205 -29.67 -1.30 43.85
C TYR A 205 -28.98 -2.47 43.16
N CYS A 206 -29.77 -3.38 42.60
CA CYS A 206 -29.25 -4.50 41.82
C CYS A 206 -29.00 -4.10 40.37
N PHE A 207 -28.01 -4.71 39.75
CA PHE A 207 -27.76 -4.58 38.32
C PHE A 207 -27.47 -5.96 37.72
N CYS A 208 -27.64 -6.06 36.42
CA CYS A 208 -27.44 -7.30 35.68
C CYS A 208 -26.18 -7.21 34.84
N ALA A 209 -25.51 -8.35 34.66
CA ALA A 209 -24.44 -8.49 33.69
C ALA A 209 -24.97 -8.29 32.27
N ASP A 210 -24.06 -8.02 31.33
CA ASP A 210 -24.41 -7.88 29.92
C ASP A 210 -25.16 -9.13 29.41
N GLY A 211 -26.23 -8.91 28.65
CA GLY A 211 -27.12 -9.98 28.16
C GLY A 211 -28.33 -10.27 29.06
N TYR A 212 -28.49 -9.57 30.19
CA TYR A 212 -29.66 -9.71 31.06
C TYR A 212 -30.36 -8.36 31.29
N ASN A 213 -31.68 -8.40 31.46
CA ASN A 213 -32.47 -7.26 31.89
C ASN A 213 -32.85 -7.39 33.37
N LEU A 214 -32.89 -6.26 34.07
CA LEU A 214 -33.38 -6.24 35.44
C LEU A 214 -34.90 -6.22 35.43
N VAL A 215 -35.51 -7.33 35.83
CA VAL A 215 -36.96 -7.47 36.02
C VAL A 215 -37.29 -7.21 37.49
N GLY A 216 -38.09 -6.18 37.73
CA GLY A 216 -38.41 -5.73 39.08
C GLY A 216 -37.25 -4.92 39.68
N LYS A 217 -36.74 -5.36 40.85
CA LYS A 217 -35.66 -4.65 41.58
C LYS A 217 -34.42 -5.50 41.86
N ASP A 218 -34.48 -6.81 41.61
CA ASP A 218 -33.49 -7.77 42.09
C ASP A 218 -33.22 -8.95 41.14
N THR A 219 -34.13 -9.24 40.22
CA THR A 219 -34.07 -10.44 39.38
C THR A 219 -33.60 -10.08 37.98
N CYS A 220 -32.56 -10.77 37.50
CA CYS A 220 -31.98 -10.59 36.18
C CYS A 220 -32.47 -11.72 35.29
N GLU A 221 -33.27 -11.39 34.29
CA GLU A 221 -33.73 -12.34 33.28
C GLU A 221 -32.92 -12.18 32.00
N ASP A 222 -32.70 -13.30 31.31
CA ASP A 222 -31.94 -13.31 30.06
C ASP A 222 -32.68 -12.50 28.99
N ILE A 223 -31.95 -11.64 28.29
CA ILE A 223 -32.51 -10.88 27.17
C ILE A 223 -32.59 -11.84 26.00
N ASN A 224 -33.80 -12.25 25.60
CA ASN A 224 -33.97 -13.02 24.37
C ASN A 224 -33.71 -12.13 23.14
N GLU A 225 -32.47 -12.08 22.68
CA GLU A 225 -32.08 -11.19 21.58
C GLU A 225 -32.71 -11.59 20.24
N CYS A 226 -33.11 -12.85 20.09
CA CYS A 226 -33.85 -13.32 18.92
C CYS A 226 -35.26 -12.72 18.83
N GLU A 227 -35.85 -12.30 19.95
CA GLU A 227 -37.17 -11.64 20.00
C GLU A 227 -37.09 -10.12 20.07
N VAL A 228 -36.03 -9.59 20.69
CA VAL A 228 -35.82 -8.14 20.85
C VAL A 228 -35.34 -7.49 19.55
N SER A 229 -34.52 -8.20 18.75
CA SER A 229 -34.02 -7.73 17.44
C SER A 229 -35.06 -7.82 16.32
N THR A 230 -36.24 -7.24 16.51
CA THR A 230 -37.16 -7.01 15.39
C THR A 230 -36.59 -5.92 14.46
N LYS A 231 -36.27 -6.31 13.21
CA LYS A 231 -36.13 -5.46 12.00
C LYS A 231 -34.75 -5.00 11.50
N ASN A 232 -33.62 -5.61 11.83
CA ASN A 232 -32.36 -5.37 11.10
C ASN A 232 -31.52 -6.65 10.90
N LEU A 233 -32.15 -7.78 10.59
CA LEU A 233 -31.44 -9.02 10.27
C LEU A 233 -31.00 -9.02 8.79
N TYR A 234 -29.81 -8.46 8.60
CA TYR A 234 -29.01 -8.39 7.38
C TYR A 234 -29.00 -9.71 6.57
N SER A 235 -28.98 -9.56 5.24
CA SER A 235 -29.28 -10.50 4.14
C SER A 235 -28.67 -11.93 4.13
N PHE A 236 -27.99 -12.40 5.17
CA PHE A 236 -27.21 -13.65 5.16
C PHE A 236 -27.41 -14.57 6.38
N LYS A 237 -28.34 -14.26 7.30
CA LYS A 237 -28.69 -15.12 8.44
C LYS A 237 -29.89 -16.02 8.10
N SER A 238 -29.79 -17.31 8.39
CA SER A 238 -30.84 -18.33 8.19
C SER A 238 -31.66 -18.62 9.44
N GLY A 239 -31.15 -18.27 10.63
CA GLY A 239 -31.81 -18.54 11.91
C GLY A 239 -31.11 -17.90 13.12
N CYS A 240 -31.81 -17.89 14.26
CA CYS A 240 -31.34 -17.38 15.56
C CYS A 240 -31.75 -18.36 16.66
N VAL A 241 -30.83 -18.64 17.59
CA VAL A 241 -31.05 -19.48 18.77
C VAL A 241 -30.66 -18.68 20.01
N ASN A 242 -31.60 -18.45 20.92
CA ASN A 242 -31.34 -17.80 22.19
C ASN A 242 -30.49 -18.72 23.08
N ARG A 243 -29.43 -18.19 23.67
CA ARG A 243 -28.54 -18.83 24.65
C ARG A 243 -28.51 -17.95 25.91
N VAL A 244 -27.82 -18.37 26.95
CA VAL A 244 -27.70 -17.57 28.18
C VAL A 244 -26.21 -17.36 28.44
N PRO A 245 -25.68 -16.12 28.46
CA PRO A 245 -26.36 -14.81 28.46
C PRO A 245 -26.38 -14.10 27.08
N GLY A 246 -26.86 -14.73 26.02
CA GLY A 246 -26.65 -14.19 24.67
C GLY A 246 -27.29 -15.01 23.57
N TYR A 247 -26.94 -14.85 22.30
CA TYR A 247 -27.55 -15.65 21.23
C TYR A 247 -26.51 -16.13 20.23
N SER A 248 -26.88 -17.16 19.47
CA SER A 248 -26.11 -17.63 18.31
C SER A 248 -26.95 -17.57 17.04
N CYS A 249 -26.33 -17.21 15.93
CA CYS A 249 -26.99 -17.24 14.61
C CYS A 249 -26.65 -18.51 13.84
N SER A 250 -27.46 -18.83 12.83
CA SER A 250 -27.08 -19.73 11.73
C SER A 250 -27.06 -18.94 10.43
N CYS A 251 -26.18 -19.34 9.51
CA CYS A 251 -25.94 -18.61 8.25
C CYS A 251 -26.61 -19.30 7.05
N THR A 252 -26.91 -18.55 6.00
CA THR A 252 -27.36 -19.13 4.73
C THR A 252 -26.17 -19.79 4.00
N PRO A 253 -26.40 -20.77 3.11
CA PRO A 253 -25.31 -21.40 2.35
C PRO A 253 -24.43 -20.37 1.63
N GLY A 254 -23.10 -20.47 1.78
CA GLY A 254 -22.14 -19.48 1.26
C GLY A 254 -21.81 -18.32 2.21
N SER A 255 -22.22 -18.41 3.49
CA SER A 255 -21.76 -17.53 4.56
C SER A 255 -21.41 -18.33 5.81
N SER A 256 -20.44 -17.84 6.61
CA SER A 256 -20.00 -18.46 7.86
C SER A 256 -20.10 -17.49 9.02
N LEU A 257 -20.25 -18.03 10.23
CA LEU A 257 -20.21 -17.24 11.45
C LEU A 257 -18.83 -16.61 11.61
N ASP A 258 -18.78 -15.40 12.15
CA ASP A 258 -17.56 -14.80 12.68
C ASP A 258 -17.21 -15.36 14.06
N ASN A 259 -16.06 -14.95 14.60
CA ASN A 259 -15.52 -15.47 15.85
C ASN A 259 -16.43 -15.22 17.06
N ASP A 260 -17.28 -14.19 17.02
CA ASP A 260 -18.23 -13.91 18.10
C ASP A 260 -19.53 -14.75 18.01
N GLY A 261 -19.72 -15.49 16.90
CA GLY A 261 -20.87 -16.35 16.66
C GLY A 261 -22.18 -15.61 16.39
N ARG A 262 -22.11 -14.30 16.15
CA ARG A 262 -23.27 -13.41 16.06
C ARG A 262 -23.44 -12.80 14.68
N ASN A 263 -22.44 -12.77 13.80
CA ASN A 263 -22.60 -12.26 12.42
C ASN A 263 -22.26 -13.31 11.36
N CYS A 264 -22.94 -13.21 10.22
CA CYS A 264 -22.69 -14.09 9.09
C CYS A 264 -21.95 -13.30 8.01
N ASN A 265 -20.68 -13.66 7.80
CA ASN A 265 -19.85 -13.08 6.76
C ASN A 265 -19.94 -13.94 5.50
N ARG A 266 -20.04 -13.29 4.35
CA ARG A 266 -20.12 -13.98 3.07
C ARG A 266 -18.77 -14.57 2.73
N VAL A 267 -18.75 -15.87 2.43
CA VAL A 267 -17.53 -16.61 2.15
C VAL A 267 -17.28 -16.54 0.65
N PHE A 268 -16.28 -15.77 0.27
CA PHE A 268 -15.73 -15.76 -1.09
C PHE A 268 -14.37 -16.43 -1.12
N CYS A 269 -14.03 -16.98 -2.27
CA CYS A 269 -12.71 -17.48 -2.52
C CYS A 269 -11.86 -16.43 -3.24
N ASP A 270 -10.68 -16.19 -2.71
CA ASP A 270 -9.65 -15.41 -3.36
C ASP A 270 -8.91 -16.33 -4.35
N VAL A 271 -9.11 -16.06 -5.64
CA VAL A 271 -8.55 -16.86 -6.74
C VAL A 271 -7.05 -16.66 -6.91
N ASP A 272 -6.48 -15.55 -6.44
CA ASP A 272 -5.05 -15.25 -6.60
C ASP A 272 -4.21 -16.08 -5.63
N VAL A 273 -4.76 -16.37 -4.45
CA VAL A 273 -4.10 -17.15 -3.39
C VAL A 273 -4.74 -18.53 -3.15
N ASN A 274 -5.76 -18.90 -3.92
CA ASN A 274 -6.51 -20.15 -3.83
C ASN A 274 -7.06 -20.44 -2.41
N GLN A 275 -7.51 -19.40 -1.70
CA GLN A 275 -7.92 -19.47 -0.28
C GLN A 275 -9.28 -18.82 -0.05
N PHE A 276 -10.05 -19.36 0.87
CA PHE A 276 -11.32 -18.75 1.28
C PHE A 276 -11.09 -17.66 2.33
N THR A 277 -11.86 -16.58 2.22
CA THR A 277 -11.80 -15.39 3.08
C THR A 277 -12.03 -15.64 4.58
N ASN A 278 -12.55 -16.81 4.98
CA ASN A 278 -12.75 -17.19 6.37
C ASN A 278 -11.64 -18.10 6.94
N GLY A 279 -10.64 -18.49 6.14
CA GLY A 279 -9.50 -19.32 6.55
C GLY A 279 -9.81 -20.80 6.83
N GLU A 280 -11.08 -21.18 7.05
CA GLU A 280 -11.47 -22.53 7.48
C GLU A 280 -11.71 -23.51 6.33
N LEU A 281 -12.19 -23.03 5.18
CA LEU A 281 -12.39 -23.87 3.99
C LEU A 281 -11.16 -23.73 3.08
N GLN A 282 -10.56 -24.85 2.67
CA GLN A 282 -9.39 -24.87 1.79
C GLN A 282 -9.69 -25.83 0.64
N CYS A 283 -9.58 -25.37 -0.60
CA CYS A 283 -9.53 -26.29 -1.74
C CYS A 283 -8.26 -27.14 -1.58
N ASN A 284 -8.34 -28.45 -1.80
CA ASN A 284 -7.17 -29.32 -1.65
C ASN A 284 -6.14 -29.09 -2.78
N ASP A 285 -4.94 -29.66 -2.66
CA ASP A 285 -3.85 -29.47 -3.63
C ASP A 285 -4.20 -29.85 -5.09
N ARG A 286 -5.28 -30.60 -5.30
CA ARG A 286 -5.76 -31.06 -6.62
C ARG A 286 -6.96 -30.24 -7.12
N GLN A 287 -7.31 -29.15 -6.45
CA GLN A 287 -8.43 -28.27 -6.77
C GLN A 287 -7.98 -26.83 -7.00
N ASP A 288 -8.66 -26.16 -7.92
CA ASP A 288 -8.58 -24.72 -8.13
C ASP A 288 -9.86 -24.08 -7.60
N CYS A 289 -9.70 -22.92 -7.00
CA CYS A 289 -10.83 -22.12 -6.57
C CYS A 289 -11.31 -21.20 -7.69
N VAL A 290 -12.63 -21.12 -7.83
CA VAL A 290 -13.29 -20.27 -8.84
C VAL A 290 -14.24 -19.28 -8.17
N SER A 291 -14.49 -18.15 -8.84
CA SER A 291 -15.29 -17.02 -8.32
C SER A 291 -16.81 -17.32 -8.36
N HIS A 292 -17.23 -18.36 -7.66
CA HIS A 292 -18.64 -18.70 -7.40
C HIS A 292 -18.97 -18.53 -5.91
N ILE A 293 -20.27 -18.46 -5.58
CA ILE A 293 -20.75 -18.29 -4.20
C ILE A 293 -21.13 -19.67 -3.66
N GLY A 294 -20.34 -20.25 -2.75
CA GLY A 294 -20.66 -21.50 -2.05
C GLY A 294 -19.51 -22.50 -1.94
N PRO A 295 -19.76 -23.69 -1.35
CA PRO A 295 -18.78 -24.78 -1.26
C PRO A 295 -18.44 -25.41 -2.63
N ASP A 296 -19.29 -25.20 -3.65
CA ASP A 296 -19.08 -25.66 -5.02
C ASP A 296 -18.02 -24.83 -5.78
N SER A 297 -17.37 -23.87 -5.11
CA SER A 297 -16.33 -23.01 -5.67
C SER A 297 -14.97 -23.68 -5.81
N CYS A 298 -14.79 -24.93 -5.35
CA CYS A 298 -13.60 -25.73 -5.65
C CYS A 298 -13.86 -26.67 -6.83
N VAL A 299 -13.11 -26.50 -7.93
CA VAL A 299 -13.16 -27.38 -9.10
C VAL A 299 -11.85 -28.18 -9.23
N CYS A 300 -11.89 -29.38 -9.82
CA CYS A 300 -10.67 -30.16 -10.01
C CYS A 300 -9.72 -29.48 -11.01
N LYS A 301 -8.43 -29.48 -10.69
CA LYS A 301 -7.35 -29.08 -11.61
C LYS A 301 -7.39 -29.91 -12.89
N SER A 302 -6.85 -29.37 -13.97
CA SER A 302 -6.59 -30.13 -15.21
C SER A 302 -5.79 -31.42 -14.90
N GLY A 303 -6.17 -32.53 -15.54
CA GLY A 303 -5.59 -33.86 -15.25
C GLY A 303 -6.29 -34.62 -14.11
N TYR A 304 -7.32 -34.03 -13.49
CA TYR A 304 -8.11 -34.65 -12.44
C TYR A 304 -9.61 -34.65 -12.76
N ARG A 305 -10.34 -35.61 -12.21
CA ARG A 305 -11.80 -35.68 -12.30
C ARG A 305 -12.44 -35.83 -10.92
N LEU A 306 -13.64 -35.28 -10.77
CA LEU A 306 -14.38 -35.36 -9.53
C LEU A 306 -14.95 -36.76 -9.31
N ASN A 307 -14.60 -37.38 -8.19
CA ASN A 307 -15.19 -38.62 -7.69
C ASN A 307 -15.65 -38.40 -6.24
N GLY A 308 -16.95 -38.14 -6.06
CA GLY A 308 -17.48 -37.66 -4.77
C GLY A 308 -16.99 -36.25 -4.46
N THR A 309 -16.23 -36.09 -3.35
CA THR A 309 -15.59 -34.82 -2.94
C THR A 309 -14.09 -34.76 -3.24
N LEU A 310 -13.53 -35.82 -3.86
CA LEU A 310 -12.09 -35.94 -4.11
C LEU A 310 -11.80 -35.84 -5.61
N CYS A 311 -10.69 -35.16 -5.93
CA CYS A 311 -10.18 -35.08 -7.29
C CYS A 311 -9.17 -36.21 -7.51
N GLU A 312 -9.55 -37.18 -8.33
CA GLU A 312 -8.72 -38.33 -8.67
C GLU A 312 -8.00 -38.11 -10.00
N ASP A 313 -6.80 -38.67 -10.07
CA ASP A 313 -5.97 -38.65 -11.26
C ASP A 313 -6.70 -39.26 -12.46
N VAL A 314 -6.69 -38.55 -13.60
CA VAL A 314 -7.21 -39.06 -14.86
C VAL A 314 -6.08 -39.78 -15.56
N ASN A 315 -6.18 -41.11 -15.69
CA ASN A 315 -5.20 -41.86 -16.48
C ASN A 315 -5.45 -41.66 -17.97
N GLU A 316 -4.76 -40.70 -18.59
CA GLU A 316 -4.96 -40.36 -19.99
C GLU A 316 -4.51 -41.48 -20.94
N CYS A 317 -3.59 -42.37 -20.49
CA CYS A 317 -3.15 -43.52 -21.28
C CYS A 317 -4.23 -44.59 -21.50
N LEU A 318 -5.30 -44.56 -20.69
CA LEU A 318 -6.44 -45.50 -20.79
C LEU A 318 -7.63 -44.93 -21.57
N ASP A 319 -7.68 -43.62 -21.80
CA ASP A 319 -8.73 -42.99 -22.61
C ASP A 319 -8.20 -42.67 -24.02
N PRO A 320 -8.68 -43.36 -25.08
CA PRO A 320 -8.23 -43.11 -26.46
C PRO A 320 -8.46 -41.68 -26.96
N ARG A 321 -9.32 -40.90 -26.32
CA ARG A 321 -9.59 -39.50 -26.68
C ARG A 321 -8.57 -38.54 -26.06
N LEU A 322 -7.91 -38.96 -24.98
CA LEU A 322 -6.91 -38.17 -24.26
C LEU A 322 -5.48 -38.67 -24.54
N LYS A 323 -5.33 -39.95 -24.92
CA LYS A 323 -4.06 -40.55 -25.30
C LYS A 323 -3.57 -40.03 -26.66
N THR A 324 -2.76 -38.98 -26.63
CA THR A 324 -2.18 -38.39 -27.85
C THR A 324 -0.81 -38.97 -28.25
N CYS A 325 -0.21 -39.84 -27.44
CA CYS A 325 1.12 -40.40 -27.69
C CYS A 325 1.16 -41.34 -28.90
N GLN A 326 2.17 -41.18 -29.78
CA GLN A 326 2.36 -42.05 -30.94
C GLN A 326 2.81 -43.48 -30.58
N GLN A 327 3.72 -43.64 -29.62
CA GLN A 327 4.32 -44.95 -29.29
C GLN A 327 3.97 -45.39 -27.88
N THR A 328 4.74 -44.96 -26.88
CA THR A 328 4.52 -45.35 -25.48
C THR A 328 3.89 -44.21 -24.69
N CYS A 329 3.08 -44.56 -23.69
CA CYS A 329 2.40 -43.63 -22.80
C CYS A 329 2.62 -44.09 -21.37
N GLN A 330 3.03 -43.18 -20.49
CA GLN A 330 3.21 -43.44 -19.07
C GLN A 330 2.40 -42.42 -18.29
N ASN A 331 1.41 -42.90 -17.54
CA ASN A 331 0.59 -42.06 -16.68
C ASN A 331 1.40 -41.54 -15.49
N SER A 332 1.12 -40.30 -15.08
CA SER A 332 1.69 -39.68 -13.90
C SER A 332 0.59 -38.95 -13.11
N VAL A 333 0.84 -38.60 -11.87
CA VAL A 333 -0.21 -37.93 -11.07
C VAL A 333 -0.43 -36.50 -11.57
N GLY A 334 -1.59 -36.23 -12.14
CA GLY A 334 -2.03 -34.96 -12.72
C GLY A 334 -1.61 -34.73 -14.18
N SER A 335 -1.02 -35.73 -14.84
CA SER A 335 -0.57 -35.63 -16.24
C SER A 335 -0.14 -36.99 -16.80
N TYR A 336 0.35 -37.03 -18.04
CA TYR A 336 0.98 -38.20 -18.62
C TYR A 336 2.19 -37.79 -19.47
N SER A 337 3.06 -38.76 -19.73
CA SER A 337 4.23 -38.56 -20.58
C SER A 337 4.23 -39.54 -21.75
N CYS A 338 4.64 -39.03 -22.91
CA CYS A 338 4.84 -39.82 -24.10
C CYS A 338 6.32 -40.20 -24.21
N GLY A 339 6.57 -41.46 -24.56
CA GLY A 339 7.91 -41.97 -24.77
C GLY A 339 8.03 -42.68 -26.10
N CYS A 340 9.26 -42.83 -26.56
CA CYS A 340 9.56 -43.52 -27.79
C CYS A 340 10.29 -44.84 -27.51
N TYR A 341 10.09 -45.81 -28.41
CA TYR A 341 10.88 -47.02 -28.46
C TYR A 341 12.35 -46.68 -28.75
N LYS A 342 13.25 -47.60 -28.40
CA LYS A 342 14.68 -47.46 -28.70
C LYS A 342 14.88 -47.27 -30.21
N GLY A 343 15.76 -46.34 -30.58
CA GLY A 343 16.00 -45.94 -31.98
C GLY A 343 15.16 -44.75 -32.45
N PHE A 344 14.32 -44.17 -31.59
CA PHE A 344 13.50 -43.01 -31.90
C PHE A 344 13.70 -41.88 -30.87
N ALA A 345 13.59 -40.63 -31.34
CA ALA A 345 13.66 -39.42 -30.53
C ALA A 345 12.28 -38.76 -30.45
N TYR A 346 11.89 -38.31 -29.25
CA TYR A 346 10.61 -37.65 -29.04
C TYR A 346 10.64 -36.20 -29.56
N ASN A 347 9.65 -35.85 -30.38
CA ASN A 347 9.45 -34.51 -30.92
C ASN A 347 8.26 -33.84 -30.22
N ALA A 348 8.55 -32.90 -29.33
CA ALA A 348 7.53 -32.22 -28.52
C ALA A 348 6.57 -31.32 -29.33
N SER A 349 6.98 -30.84 -30.50
CA SER A 349 6.17 -29.94 -31.34
C SER A 349 5.08 -30.69 -32.09
N THR A 350 5.36 -31.92 -32.51
CA THR A 350 4.43 -32.78 -33.26
C THR A 350 3.84 -33.89 -32.40
N ASN A 351 4.35 -34.07 -31.17
CA ASN A 351 4.01 -35.17 -30.27
C ASN A 351 4.28 -36.56 -30.89
N THR A 352 5.30 -36.64 -31.76
CA THR A 352 5.68 -37.84 -32.50
C THR A 352 7.04 -38.38 -32.07
N CYS A 353 7.30 -39.62 -32.45
CA CYS A 353 8.58 -40.29 -32.29
C CYS A 353 9.26 -40.36 -33.66
N ASP A 354 10.26 -39.51 -33.82
CA ASP A 354 11.02 -39.39 -35.06
C ASP A 354 12.18 -40.37 -35.04
N ASP A 355 12.47 -40.96 -36.19
CA ASP A 355 13.56 -41.92 -36.35
C ASP A 355 14.93 -41.29 -36.05
N ILE A 356 15.74 -41.95 -35.22
CA ILE A 356 17.12 -41.53 -34.99
C ILE A 356 17.95 -42.07 -36.15
N ASN A 357 18.30 -41.21 -37.09
CA ASN A 357 19.18 -41.61 -38.18
C ASN A 357 20.63 -41.76 -37.69
N GLU A 358 21.04 -42.99 -37.35
CA GLU A 358 22.37 -43.25 -36.80
C GLU A 358 23.49 -42.96 -37.80
N CYS A 359 23.23 -43.17 -39.10
CA CYS A 359 24.17 -42.89 -40.19
C CYS A 359 24.43 -41.38 -40.34
N ALA A 360 23.37 -40.57 -40.26
CA ALA A 360 23.49 -39.11 -40.36
C ALA A 360 24.16 -38.50 -39.11
N ARG A 361 23.93 -39.13 -37.95
CA ARG A 361 24.53 -38.71 -36.68
C ARG A 361 25.93 -39.27 -36.43
N GLN A 362 26.41 -40.16 -37.30
CA GLN A 362 27.71 -40.85 -37.19
C GLN A 362 27.89 -41.57 -35.86
N ILE A 363 26.83 -42.22 -35.38
CA ILE A 363 26.83 -43.05 -34.16
C ILE A 363 26.64 -44.54 -34.49
N ASP A 364 26.63 -44.88 -35.78
CA ASP A 364 26.60 -46.26 -36.25
C ASP A 364 27.95 -46.96 -35.99
N ARG A 365 27.93 -48.29 -36.02
CA ARG A 365 29.12 -49.14 -35.81
C ARG A 365 29.67 -49.71 -37.12
N CYS A 366 29.18 -49.25 -38.28
CA CYS A 366 29.54 -49.84 -39.57
C CYS A 366 30.97 -49.44 -39.96
N THR A 367 31.74 -50.40 -40.47
CA THR A 367 33.10 -50.10 -40.96
C THR A 367 33.14 -49.61 -42.41
N SER A 368 32.05 -49.77 -43.16
CA SER A 368 31.99 -49.44 -44.59
C SER A 368 30.79 -48.55 -44.92
N VAL A 369 29.63 -49.12 -45.27
CA VAL A 369 28.44 -48.34 -45.66
C VAL A 369 27.34 -48.51 -44.60
N CYS A 370 26.87 -47.40 -44.04
CA CYS A 370 25.71 -47.37 -43.16
C CYS A 370 24.43 -47.11 -43.96
N ILE A 371 23.38 -47.90 -43.69
CA ILE A 371 22.04 -47.73 -44.27
C ILE A 371 21.04 -47.56 -43.13
N ASN A 372 20.44 -46.37 -43.06
CA ASN A 372 19.44 -46.05 -42.05
C ASN A 372 18.15 -46.85 -42.29
N THR A 373 17.53 -47.34 -41.22
CA THR A 373 16.22 -48.01 -41.25
C THR A 373 15.33 -47.45 -40.13
N LEU A 374 14.03 -47.73 -40.17
CA LEU A 374 13.14 -47.20 -39.14
C LEU A 374 13.41 -47.88 -37.79
N GLY A 375 13.87 -47.11 -36.80
CA GLY A 375 14.20 -47.52 -35.43
C GLY A 375 15.56 -48.20 -35.27
N ASN A 376 16.40 -48.26 -36.31
CA ASN A 376 17.72 -48.90 -36.29
C ASN A 376 18.51 -48.61 -37.58
N TYR A 377 19.72 -49.14 -37.71
CA TYR A 377 20.49 -49.15 -38.95
C TYR A 377 21.00 -50.54 -39.30
N ARG A 378 21.44 -50.72 -40.56
CA ARG A 378 22.18 -51.89 -40.99
C ARG A 378 23.42 -51.51 -41.77
N CYS A 379 24.44 -52.36 -41.70
CA CYS A 379 25.69 -52.17 -42.42
C CYS A 379 25.69 -52.94 -43.74
N SER A 380 26.37 -52.38 -44.74
CA SER A 380 26.65 -53.03 -46.02
C SER A 380 28.11 -52.80 -46.39
N CYS A 381 28.67 -53.69 -47.20
CA CYS A 381 30.04 -53.60 -47.66
C CYS A 381 30.10 -53.13 -49.12
N THR A 382 31.20 -52.46 -49.46
CA THR A 382 31.54 -52.15 -50.85
C THR A 382 31.86 -53.44 -51.64
N PRO A 383 31.72 -53.44 -52.98
CA PRO A 383 32.02 -54.62 -53.80
C PRO A 383 33.42 -55.18 -53.53
N GLY A 384 33.52 -56.50 -53.39
CA GLY A 384 34.77 -57.20 -53.03
C GLY A 384 34.89 -57.56 -51.54
N TYR A 385 33.89 -57.23 -50.71
CA TYR A 385 33.90 -57.54 -49.28
C TYR A 385 32.56 -58.16 -48.85
N VAL A 386 32.57 -59.01 -47.83
CA VAL A 386 31.39 -59.62 -47.20
C VAL A 386 31.20 -59.17 -45.76
N LEU A 387 29.94 -58.98 -45.36
CA LEU A 387 29.58 -58.60 -44.00
C LEU A 387 29.85 -59.76 -43.04
N ASN A 388 30.61 -59.48 -41.98
CA ASN A 388 30.97 -60.46 -40.98
C ASN A 388 29.76 -60.85 -40.10
N ARG A 389 29.88 -61.93 -39.33
CA ARG A 389 28.85 -62.44 -38.40
C ARG A 389 28.49 -61.46 -37.28
N ASP A 390 29.35 -60.48 -36.99
CA ASP A 390 29.05 -59.42 -36.03
C ASP A 390 28.00 -58.42 -36.56
N GLY A 391 27.76 -58.40 -37.87
CA GLY A 391 26.80 -57.51 -38.54
C GLY A 391 27.30 -56.08 -38.75
N TYR A 392 28.57 -55.78 -38.46
CA TYR A 392 29.11 -54.41 -38.46
C TYR A 392 30.40 -54.25 -39.27
N THR A 393 31.22 -55.30 -39.32
CA THR A 393 32.54 -55.29 -39.98
C THR A 393 32.48 -55.98 -41.35
N CYS A 394 33.38 -55.59 -42.26
CA CYS A 394 33.48 -56.14 -43.61
C CYS A 394 34.84 -56.82 -43.80
N ASP A 395 34.82 -58.10 -44.19
CA ASP A 395 36.01 -58.88 -44.49
C ASP A 395 36.17 -59.03 -46.02
N ASP A 396 37.40 -59.12 -46.49
CA ASP A 396 37.72 -59.37 -47.91
C ASP A 396 37.22 -60.76 -48.33
N LEU A 397 36.75 -60.87 -49.58
CA LEU A 397 36.06 -62.04 -50.14
C LEU A 397 37.00 -63.15 -50.62
#